data_AF-A0A936MC43-F1
#
_entry.id   AF-A0A936MC43-F1
#
_cell.length_a   1.000
_cell.length_b   1.000
_cell.length_c   1.000
_cell.angle_alpha   90.00
_cell.angle_beta   90.00
_cell.angle_gamma   90.00
#
_symmetry.space_group_name_H-M   'P 1'
#
loop_
_entity.id
_entity.type
_entity.pdbx_description
1 polymer ?
#
loop_
_entity_poly.entity_id
_entity_poly.type
_entity_poly.pdbx_seq_one_letter_code
_entity_poly.pdbx_strand_id
1 'polypeptide(L)'
;MMQIYSDLEQFETIVLYQDKFPNWYKIFCEHSKLFINMSDDEYNLAKVTNPIIEEFIKINAGREPIPLKYQFKSLKDDFSIVADTPRAVYLLDITKEKANQLQKEYGVIIQGIDGIDDGVLRNNHFRSLKANMVLNPKSSNGWDQLVNVNIPPINAIVITDNYLFANEDGIRGRNNIVKFIETILPDELAIDFNILLIANEHTNMNESLCNNLLKDIVDAIRKFNKPYKIIFELVLAESIHNRIAVSNYFTITTEKGFAVFKSGDLSKVHENTQIRVESVFHRINKNEGDTVYANAELLLKEIKTICKSVSQYILKRPNDKNYRILGDCKADKSIRNRLINDVWNEKNNNAQPLHS
;
A
#
# COMPACT_ATOMS: atom_id res chain seq x y z
N MET A 1 -12.67 0.36 5.52
CA MET A 1 -13.18 -0.65 4.57
C MET A 1 -12.51 -0.47 3.21
N MET A 2 -12.28 -1.55 2.47
CA MET A 2 -11.71 -1.47 1.11
C MET A 2 -12.76 -0.97 0.11
N GLN A 3 -12.38 -0.12 -0.83
CA GLN A 3 -13.29 0.30 -1.90
C GLN A 3 -13.22 -0.69 -3.06
N ILE A 4 -14.38 -1.12 -3.57
CA ILE A 4 -14.47 -1.99 -4.75
C ILE A 4 -15.38 -1.33 -5.76
N TYR A 5 -14.88 -1.09 -6.97
CA TYR A 5 -15.63 -0.57 -8.11
C TYR A 5 -15.92 -1.75 -9.04
N SER A 6 -17.17 -2.16 -9.16
CA SER A 6 -17.59 -3.27 -10.00
C SER A 6 -18.55 -2.81 -11.09
N ASP A 7 -18.28 -3.21 -12.33
CA ASP A 7 -19.33 -3.33 -13.33
C ASP A 7 -20.35 -4.40 -12.86
N LEU A 8 -21.60 -4.26 -13.31
CA LEU A 8 -22.73 -5.05 -12.78
C LEU A 8 -22.53 -6.56 -13.00
N GLU A 9 -22.03 -6.94 -14.18
CA GLU A 9 -21.86 -8.34 -14.56
C GLU A 9 -20.83 -9.07 -13.67
N GLN A 10 -19.73 -8.41 -13.29
CA GLN A 10 -18.71 -8.95 -12.40
C GLN A 10 -19.25 -9.08 -10.98
N PHE A 11 -20.05 -8.10 -10.54
CA PHE A 11 -20.73 -8.17 -9.26
C PHE A 11 -21.67 -9.37 -9.21
N GLU A 12 -22.55 -9.49 -10.19
CA GLU A 12 -23.51 -10.59 -10.31
C GLU A 12 -22.82 -11.94 -10.40
N THR A 13 -21.75 -12.04 -11.18
CA THR A 13 -20.94 -13.25 -11.31
C THR A 13 -20.38 -13.71 -9.95
N ILE A 14 -19.83 -12.79 -9.16
CA ILE A 14 -19.27 -13.13 -7.83
C ILE A 14 -20.39 -13.56 -6.86
N VAL A 15 -21.54 -12.88 -6.89
CA VAL A 15 -22.67 -13.21 -5.99
C VAL A 15 -23.33 -14.54 -6.38
N LEU A 16 -23.59 -14.77 -7.67
CA LEU A 16 -24.19 -15.99 -8.18
C LEU A 16 -23.28 -17.22 -7.99
N TYR A 17 -21.98 -17.04 -8.22
CA TYR A 17 -21.00 -18.13 -8.16
C TYR A 17 -20.11 -18.02 -6.91
N GLN A 18 -20.72 -17.76 -5.76
CA GLN A 18 -20.02 -17.62 -4.47
C GLN A 18 -19.09 -18.80 -4.12
N ASP A 19 -19.41 -20.03 -4.56
CA ASP A 19 -18.57 -21.20 -4.33
C ASP A 19 -17.29 -21.18 -5.20
N LYS A 20 -17.33 -20.51 -6.35
CA LYS A 20 -16.18 -20.29 -7.24
C LYS A 20 -15.36 -19.08 -6.82
N PHE A 21 -16.01 -18.08 -6.22
CA PHE A 21 -15.39 -16.83 -5.75
C PHE A 21 -15.58 -16.59 -4.24
N PRO A 22 -15.23 -17.56 -3.37
CA PRO A 22 -15.56 -17.49 -1.95
C PRO A 22 -14.83 -16.36 -1.22
N ASN A 23 -13.63 -15.97 -1.67
CA ASN A 23 -12.90 -14.87 -1.06
C ASN A 23 -13.51 -13.53 -1.48
N TRP A 24 -13.76 -13.31 -2.77
CA TRP A 24 -14.42 -12.08 -3.24
C TRP A 24 -15.80 -11.91 -2.64
N TYR A 25 -16.61 -12.97 -2.62
CA TYR A 25 -17.94 -12.92 -2.01
C TYR A 25 -17.87 -12.49 -0.54
N LYS A 26 -16.94 -13.04 0.24
CA LYS A 26 -16.73 -12.62 1.64
C LYS A 26 -16.25 -11.17 1.75
N ILE A 27 -15.36 -10.72 0.87
CA ILE A 27 -14.93 -9.31 0.83
C ILE A 27 -16.12 -8.40 0.52
N PHE A 28 -16.99 -8.78 -0.42
CA PHE A 28 -18.20 -8.05 -0.79
C PHE A 28 -19.18 -7.95 0.37
N CYS A 29 -19.33 -9.00 1.17
CA CYS A 29 -20.27 -9.01 2.28
C CYS A 29 -19.75 -8.25 3.51
N GLU A 30 -18.45 -8.41 3.84
CA GLU A 30 -17.95 -8.06 5.18
C GLU A 30 -16.90 -6.95 5.20
N HIS A 31 -16.09 -6.79 4.15
CA HIS A 31 -14.83 -6.02 4.25
C HIS A 31 -14.72 -4.82 3.29
N SER A 32 -15.72 -4.66 2.41
CA SER A 32 -15.71 -3.64 1.35
C SER A 32 -16.79 -2.58 1.50
N LYS A 33 -16.58 -1.45 0.84
CA LYS A 33 -17.61 -0.53 0.37
C LYS A 33 -17.71 -0.74 -1.15
N LEU A 34 -18.85 -1.25 -1.60
CA LEU A 34 -19.05 -1.67 -2.98
C LEU A 34 -19.72 -0.55 -3.79
N PHE A 35 -19.10 -0.18 -4.90
CA PHE A 35 -19.59 0.77 -5.88
C PHE A 35 -19.91 0.04 -7.18
N ILE A 36 -21.07 0.33 -7.76
CA ILE A 36 -21.56 -0.36 -8.95
C ILE A 36 -21.80 0.62 -10.11
N ASN A 37 -21.54 0.17 -11.34
CA ASN A 37 -21.69 1.01 -12.54
C ASN A 37 -23.15 1.21 -12.99
N MET A 38 -23.91 1.88 -12.12
CA MET A 38 -25.32 2.20 -12.32
C MET A 38 -25.56 3.65 -11.91
N SER A 39 -26.55 4.29 -12.53
CA SER A 39 -27.14 5.52 -12.02
C SER A 39 -28.07 5.21 -10.86
N ASP A 40 -28.43 6.23 -10.07
CA ASP A 40 -29.37 6.08 -8.96
C ASP A 40 -30.72 5.50 -9.42
N ASP A 41 -31.23 5.97 -10.56
CA ASP A 41 -32.51 5.51 -11.12
C ASP A 41 -32.45 4.05 -11.58
N GLU A 42 -31.38 3.67 -12.30
CA GLU A 42 -31.14 2.27 -12.70
C GLU A 42 -31.05 1.37 -11.47
N TYR A 43 -30.34 1.81 -10.43
CA TYR A 43 -30.17 1.02 -9.21
C TYR A 43 -31.47 0.86 -8.43
N ASN A 44 -32.26 1.93 -8.28
CA ASN A 44 -33.55 1.89 -7.61
C ASN A 44 -34.53 0.92 -8.30
N LEU A 45 -34.52 0.88 -9.63
CA LEU A 45 -35.28 -0.12 -10.39
C LEU A 45 -34.73 -1.53 -10.17
N ALA A 46 -33.41 -1.69 -10.21
CA ALA A 46 -32.75 -2.99 -10.07
C ALA A 46 -32.94 -3.61 -8.68
N LYS A 47 -33.07 -2.82 -7.62
CA LYS A 47 -33.41 -3.32 -6.27
C LYS A 47 -34.72 -4.13 -6.23
N VAL A 48 -35.64 -3.86 -7.15
CA VAL A 48 -36.95 -4.53 -7.21
C VAL A 48 -37.00 -5.58 -8.33
N THR A 49 -36.19 -5.41 -9.37
CA THR A 49 -36.28 -6.22 -10.59
C THR A 49 -35.12 -7.20 -10.77
N ASN A 50 -33.99 -6.98 -10.11
CA ASN A 50 -32.81 -7.81 -10.18
C ASN A 50 -32.71 -8.70 -8.93
N PRO A 51 -32.98 -10.01 -9.04
CA PRO A 51 -33.01 -10.90 -7.88
C PRO A 51 -31.64 -11.04 -7.21
N ILE A 52 -30.54 -10.80 -7.92
CA ILE A 52 -29.18 -10.93 -7.38
C ILE A 52 -28.86 -9.76 -6.46
N ILE A 53 -29.19 -8.53 -6.88
CA ILE A 53 -29.06 -7.33 -6.04
C ILE A 53 -29.96 -7.44 -4.82
N GLU A 54 -31.22 -7.85 -5.02
CA GLU A 54 -32.18 -8.01 -3.93
C GLU A 54 -31.67 -9.02 -2.88
N GLU A 55 -31.19 -10.20 -3.33
CA GLU A 55 -30.68 -11.24 -2.45
C GLU A 55 -29.40 -10.81 -1.72
N PHE A 56 -28.49 -10.13 -2.43
CA PHE A 56 -27.28 -9.57 -1.82
C PHE A 56 -27.62 -8.61 -0.67
N ILE A 57 -28.61 -7.73 -0.86
CA ILE A 57 -29.04 -6.78 0.18
C ILE A 57 -29.65 -7.52 1.38
N LYS A 58 -30.50 -8.52 1.12
CA LYS A 58 -31.14 -9.33 2.18
C LYS A 58 -30.12 -10.06 3.05
N ILE A 59 -29.15 -10.73 2.44
CA ILE A 59 -28.12 -11.49 3.15
C ILE A 59 -27.18 -10.56 3.93
N ASN A 60 -26.92 -9.35 3.44
CA ASN A 60 -26.01 -8.38 4.04
C ASN A 60 -26.69 -7.40 5.01
N ALA A 61 -27.77 -7.81 5.67
CA ALA A 61 -28.48 -7.03 6.68
C ALA A 61 -28.90 -5.62 6.19
N GLY A 62 -29.30 -5.51 4.92
CA GLY A 62 -29.73 -4.25 4.31
C GLY A 62 -28.59 -3.38 3.80
N ARG A 63 -27.33 -3.87 3.81
CA ARG A 63 -26.21 -3.12 3.25
C ARG A 63 -26.29 -3.07 1.72
N GLU A 64 -26.50 -1.88 1.19
CA GLU A 64 -26.66 -1.64 -0.24
C GLU A 64 -25.33 -1.31 -0.94
N PRO A 65 -25.08 -1.86 -2.15
CA PRO A 65 -24.13 -1.29 -3.10
C PRO A 65 -24.44 0.18 -3.42
N ILE A 66 -23.41 0.96 -3.77
CA ILE A 66 -23.55 2.39 -4.06
C ILE A 66 -23.45 2.63 -5.57
N PRO A 67 -24.50 3.12 -6.24
CA PRO A 67 -24.44 3.49 -7.66
C PRO A 67 -23.49 4.67 -7.89
N LEU A 68 -22.57 4.55 -8.87
CA LEU A 68 -21.61 5.61 -9.22
C LEU A 68 -21.34 5.73 -10.73
N LYS A 69 -22.37 5.73 -11.58
CA LYS A 69 -22.25 5.79 -13.06
C LYS A 69 -21.20 6.77 -13.58
N TYR A 70 -21.23 8.02 -13.09
CA TYR A 70 -20.34 9.07 -13.58
C TYR A 70 -18.87 8.77 -13.32
N GLN A 71 -18.55 8.18 -12.17
CA GLN A 71 -17.17 7.80 -11.84
C GLN A 71 -16.65 6.70 -12.79
N PHE A 72 -17.50 5.72 -13.13
CA PHE A 72 -17.15 4.69 -14.12
C PHE A 72 -16.99 5.27 -15.53
N LYS A 73 -17.76 6.30 -15.89
CA LYS A 73 -17.56 7.02 -17.15
C LYS A 73 -16.20 7.71 -17.16
N SER A 74 -15.89 8.51 -16.13
CA SER A 74 -14.59 9.17 -16.00
C SER A 74 -13.43 8.18 -16.04
N LEU A 75 -13.59 7.01 -15.41
CA LEU A 75 -12.61 5.93 -15.43
C LEU A 75 -12.34 5.38 -16.83
N LYS A 76 -13.38 5.22 -17.65
CA LYS A 76 -13.27 4.74 -19.04
C LYS A 76 -12.65 5.80 -19.95
N ASP A 77 -12.86 7.08 -19.64
CA ASP A 77 -12.28 8.20 -20.36
C ASP A 77 -10.79 8.42 -20.00
N ASP A 78 -10.43 8.22 -18.73
CA ASP A 78 -9.06 8.32 -18.22
C ASP A 78 -8.81 7.33 -17.07
N PHE A 79 -8.01 6.29 -17.34
CA PHE A 79 -7.65 5.29 -16.33
C PHE A 79 -6.64 5.79 -15.30
N SER A 80 -5.99 6.94 -15.49
CA SER A 80 -5.00 7.45 -14.53
C SER A 80 -5.60 7.77 -13.17
N ILE A 81 -6.92 8.02 -13.12
CA ILE A 81 -7.65 8.32 -11.88
C ILE A 81 -7.65 7.16 -10.88
N VAL A 82 -7.37 5.92 -11.31
CA VAL A 82 -7.28 4.78 -10.38
C VAL A 82 -6.14 4.94 -9.38
N ALA A 83 -5.13 5.75 -9.74
CA ALA A 83 -3.99 6.04 -8.88
C ALA A 83 -4.40 6.83 -7.62
N ASP A 84 -5.53 7.56 -7.66
CA ASP A 84 -6.00 8.39 -6.54
C ASP A 84 -6.61 7.57 -5.40
N THR A 85 -7.04 6.35 -5.69
CA THR A 85 -7.49 5.36 -4.70
C THR A 85 -6.61 4.12 -4.76
N PRO A 86 -5.33 4.22 -4.33
CA PRO A 86 -4.32 3.18 -4.53
C PRO A 86 -4.66 1.84 -3.87
N ARG A 87 -5.57 1.82 -2.88
CA ARG A 87 -6.00 0.61 -2.17
C ARG A 87 -7.38 0.10 -2.61
N ALA A 88 -7.98 0.70 -3.64
CA ALA A 88 -9.23 0.22 -4.22
C ALA A 88 -9.00 -0.95 -5.18
N VAL A 89 -10.06 -1.67 -5.51
CA VAL A 89 -10.08 -2.73 -6.52
C VAL A 89 -11.09 -2.38 -7.61
N TYR A 90 -10.76 -2.68 -8.85
CA TYR A 90 -11.65 -2.47 -10.00
C TYR A 90 -11.97 -3.80 -10.68
N LEU A 91 -13.24 -4.15 -10.75
CA LEU A 91 -13.77 -5.32 -11.44
C LEU A 91 -14.58 -4.80 -12.63
N LEU A 92 -13.95 -4.76 -13.80
CA LEU A 92 -14.45 -3.98 -14.94
C LEU A 92 -14.85 -4.89 -16.10
N ASP A 93 -15.81 -4.43 -16.89
CA ASP A 93 -16.20 -5.01 -18.17
C ASP A 93 -15.16 -4.66 -19.24
N ILE A 94 -14.01 -5.34 -19.14
CA ILE A 94 -12.88 -5.28 -20.05
C ILE A 94 -12.24 -6.68 -20.17
N THR A 95 -11.51 -6.90 -21.26
CA THR A 95 -10.73 -8.13 -21.47
C THR A 95 -9.66 -8.32 -20.40
N LYS A 96 -9.28 -9.56 -20.12
CA LYS A 96 -8.19 -9.92 -19.21
C LYS A 96 -6.86 -9.28 -19.61
N GLU A 97 -6.56 -9.18 -20.90
CA GLU A 97 -5.35 -8.59 -21.45
C GLU A 97 -5.29 -7.10 -21.12
N LYS A 98 -6.38 -6.36 -21.37
CA LYS A 98 -6.47 -4.94 -21.03
C LYS A 98 -6.41 -4.72 -19.52
N ALA A 99 -7.08 -5.56 -18.73
CA ALA A 99 -7.00 -5.51 -17.27
C ALA A 99 -5.54 -5.66 -16.80
N ASN A 100 -4.83 -6.69 -17.27
CA ASN A 100 -3.42 -6.91 -16.95
C ASN A 100 -2.50 -5.75 -17.36
N GLN A 101 -2.74 -5.16 -18.53
CA GLN A 101 -2.02 -3.96 -18.97
C GLN A 101 -2.24 -2.80 -17.98
N LEU A 102 -3.49 -2.48 -17.66
CA LEU A 102 -3.83 -1.37 -16.76
C LEU A 102 -3.30 -1.61 -15.34
N GLN A 103 -3.34 -2.85 -14.84
CA GLN A 103 -2.74 -3.19 -13.54
C GLN A 103 -1.25 -2.88 -13.49
N LYS A 104 -0.51 -3.20 -14.56
CA LYS A 104 0.92 -2.89 -14.66
C LYS A 104 1.16 -1.39 -14.80
N GLU A 105 0.35 -0.68 -15.58
CA GLU A 105 0.50 0.76 -15.78
C GLU A 105 0.24 1.56 -14.50
N TYR A 106 -0.75 1.16 -13.70
CA TYR A 106 -1.20 1.98 -12.56
C TYR A 106 -0.92 1.38 -11.19
N GLY A 107 -0.42 0.15 -11.09
CA GLY A 107 -0.06 -0.49 -9.83
C GLY A 107 -1.24 -0.69 -8.88
N VAL A 108 -2.43 -0.92 -9.44
CA VAL A 108 -3.68 -1.24 -8.71
C VAL A 108 -4.29 -2.54 -9.25
N ILE A 109 -5.14 -3.21 -8.47
CA ILE A 109 -5.85 -4.42 -8.93
C ILE A 109 -7.02 -4.01 -9.83
N ILE A 110 -7.00 -4.54 -11.04
CA ILE A 110 -8.00 -4.37 -12.10
C ILE A 110 -8.22 -5.75 -12.71
N GLN A 111 -9.43 -6.30 -12.61
CA GLN A 111 -9.76 -7.62 -13.15
C GLN A 111 -10.93 -7.51 -14.13
N GLY A 112 -10.81 -8.23 -15.24
CA GLY A 112 -11.88 -8.44 -16.22
C GLY A 112 -12.72 -9.66 -15.87
N ILE A 113 -13.87 -9.82 -16.54
CA ILE A 113 -14.83 -10.91 -16.25
C ILE A 113 -14.22 -12.31 -16.40
N ASP A 114 -13.46 -12.55 -17.48
CA ASP A 114 -12.82 -13.83 -17.77
C ASP A 114 -11.52 -14.05 -16.97
N GLY A 115 -11.18 -13.12 -16.07
CA GLY A 115 -9.90 -13.05 -15.39
C GLY A 115 -9.99 -12.82 -13.89
N ILE A 116 -11.16 -12.98 -13.27
CA ILE A 116 -11.33 -12.80 -11.82
C ILE A 116 -10.49 -13.85 -11.09
N ASP A 117 -9.46 -13.39 -10.39
CA ASP A 117 -8.62 -14.21 -9.51
C ASP A 117 -9.09 -14.03 -8.07
N ASP A 118 -9.74 -15.07 -7.53
CA ASP A 118 -10.24 -15.10 -6.15
C ASP A 118 -9.10 -15.14 -5.10
N GLY A 119 -7.89 -15.52 -5.51
CA GLY A 119 -6.72 -15.61 -4.64
C GLY A 119 -5.88 -14.33 -4.56
N VAL A 120 -6.18 -13.29 -5.35
CA VAL A 120 -5.29 -12.13 -5.55
C VAL A 120 -4.97 -11.37 -4.25
N LEU A 121 -5.86 -11.40 -3.26
CA LEU A 121 -5.70 -10.75 -1.95
C LEU A 121 -5.40 -11.74 -0.80
N ARG A 122 -5.02 -12.99 -1.12
CA ARG A 122 -4.92 -14.11 -0.17
C ARG A 122 -3.49 -14.68 -0.01
N ASN A 123 -2.45 -13.91 -0.26
CA ASN A 123 -1.07 -14.40 -0.12
C ASN A 123 -0.52 -14.24 1.31
N ASN A 124 0.33 -15.19 1.73
CA ASN A 124 1.14 -15.10 2.94
C ASN A 124 2.46 -15.83 2.72
N HIS A 125 3.55 -15.16 3.09
CA HIS A 125 4.88 -15.71 3.09
C HIS A 125 5.54 -15.44 4.43
N PHE A 126 6.10 -16.48 5.03
CA PHE A 126 6.79 -16.39 6.32
C PHE A 126 8.15 -17.07 6.24
N ARG A 127 9.18 -16.39 6.72
CA ARG A 127 10.56 -16.89 6.79
C ARG A 127 11.15 -16.60 8.16
N SER A 128 11.68 -17.64 8.80
CA SER A 128 12.58 -17.52 9.95
C SER A 128 14.02 -17.55 9.47
N LEU A 129 14.81 -16.55 9.86
CA LEU A 129 16.19 -16.37 9.43
C LEU A 129 17.13 -16.50 10.62
N LYS A 130 18.22 -17.23 10.42
CA LYS A 130 19.30 -17.37 11.41
C LYS A 130 20.45 -16.42 11.07
N ALA A 131 21.09 -15.89 12.10
CA ALA A 131 22.31 -15.10 11.96
C ALA A 131 23.34 -15.86 11.10
N ASN A 132 24.00 -15.14 10.20
CA ASN A 132 24.98 -15.67 9.24
C ASN A 132 24.44 -16.59 8.14
N MET A 133 23.12 -16.84 8.07
CA MET A 133 22.52 -17.50 6.91
C MET A 133 22.79 -16.67 5.65
N VAL A 134 23.22 -17.32 4.57
CA VAL A 134 23.41 -16.69 3.27
C VAL A 134 22.20 -16.98 2.41
N LEU A 135 21.50 -15.92 1.99
CA LEU A 135 20.36 -15.98 1.08
C LEU A 135 20.83 -15.63 -0.32
N ASN A 136 20.63 -16.55 -1.27
CA ASN A 136 21.07 -16.41 -2.65
C ASN A 136 22.59 -16.25 -2.82
N PRO A 137 23.39 -17.32 -2.76
CA PRO A 137 24.84 -17.23 -2.96
C PRO A 137 25.25 -16.72 -4.35
N LYS A 138 24.30 -16.56 -5.29
CA LYS A 138 24.53 -16.05 -6.65
C LYS A 138 24.15 -14.57 -6.83
N SER A 139 23.43 -13.97 -5.87
CA SER A 139 23.09 -12.53 -5.87
C SER A 139 23.68 -11.88 -4.64
N SER A 140 24.17 -10.65 -4.77
CA SER A 140 24.57 -9.85 -3.62
C SER A 140 23.38 -9.29 -2.83
N ASN A 141 22.14 -9.56 -3.24
CA ASN A 141 20.93 -9.02 -2.61
C ASN A 141 20.06 -10.13 -2.02
N GLY A 142 20.04 -10.24 -0.70
CA GLY A 142 19.20 -11.21 0.00
C GLY A 142 17.71 -10.85 -0.01
N TRP A 143 17.34 -9.58 -0.21
CA TRP A 143 15.94 -9.17 -0.29
C TRP A 143 15.20 -9.84 -1.43
N ASP A 144 15.87 -10.08 -2.56
CA ASP A 144 15.32 -10.81 -3.70
C ASP A 144 14.74 -12.17 -3.28
N GLN A 145 15.31 -12.87 -2.29
CA GLN A 145 14.76 -14.15 -1.84
C GLN A 145 13.61 -14.03 -0.84
N LEU A 146 13.55 -12.90 -0.14
CA LEU A 146 12.57 -12.67 0.93
C LEU A 146 11.26 -12.14 0.39
N VAL A 147 11.31 -11.38 -0.72
CA VAL A 147 10.13 -10.78 -1.35
C VAL A 147 9.86 -11.33 -2.76
N ASN A 148 10.59 -12.35 -3.23
CA ASN A 148 10.24 -13.11 -4.44
C ASN A 148 9.05 -14.04 -4.17
N VAL A 149 7.90 -13.41 -4.00
CA VAL A 149 6.58 -14.01 -3.89
C VAL A 149 5.65 -13.29 -4.84
N ASN A 150 4.52 -13.90 -5.18
CA ASN A 150 3.52 -13.25 -6.01
C ASN A 150 2.90 -12.07 -5.25
N ILE A 151 3.51 -10.89 -5.38
CA ILE A 151 3.00 -9.64 -4.79
C ILE A 151 1.95 -9.02 -5.73
N PRO A 152 0.83 -8.52 -5.19
CA PRO A 152 -0.11 -7.73 -5.97
C PRO A 152 0.53 -6.48 -6.59
N PRO A 153 -0.12 -5.87 -7.61
CA PRO A 153 0.30 -4.58 -8.16
C PRO A 153 0.51 -3.53 -7.06
N ILE A 154 1.51 -2.67 -7.24
CA ILE A 154 1.91 -1.67 -6.25
C ILE A 154 2.34 -0.37 -6.95
N ASN A 155 1.90 0.76 -6.41
CA ASN A 155 2.34 2.10 -6.85
C ASN A 155 2.79 3.00 -5.70
N ALA A 156 2.63 2.55 -4.46
CA ALA A 156 3.04 3.28 -3.28
C ALA A 156 3.40 2.35 -2.13
N ILE A 157 4.33 2.81 -1.29
CA ILE A 157 4.71 2.13 -0.06
C ILE A 157 5.01 3.14 1.04
N VAL A 158 4.65 2.78 2.27
CA VAL A 158 5.01 3.50 3.50
C VAL A 158 5.80 2.54 4.37
N ILE A 159 6.99 2.94 4.81
CA ILE A 159 7.92 2.09 5.57
C ILE A 159 8.21 2.78 6.90
N THR A 160 8.09 2.05 7.99
CA THR A 160 8.41 2.53 9.35
C THR A 160 9.45 1.64 10.02
N ASP A 161 10.51 2.24 10.55
CA ASP A 161 11.49 1.56 11.39
C ASP A 161 12.30 2.57 12.22
N ASN A 162 11.97 2.66 13.52
CA ASN A 162 12.63 3.59 14.46
C ASN A 162 14.12 3.31 14.67
N TYR A 163 14.61 2.12 14.35
CA TYR A 163 16.00 1.73 14.57
C TYR A 163 16.79 1.62 13.26
N LEU A 164 16.18 1.99 12.14
CA LEU A 164 16.79 1.82 10.81
C LEU A 164 18.17 2.47 10.73
N PHE A 165 18.35 3.65 11.30
CA PHE A 165 19.61 4.40 11.24
C PHE A 165 20.42 4.35 12.55
N ALA A 166 20.04 3.49 13.50
CA ALA A 166 20.68 3.33 14.80
C ALA A 166 21.70 2.17 14.84
N ASN A 167 22.23 1.75 13.69
CA ASN A 167 23.16 0.61 13.61
C ASN A 167 24.58 1.04 13.99
N GLU A 168 25.32 0.14 14.63
CA GLU A 168 26.71 0.35 15.08
C GLU A 168 27.67 0.75 13.94
N ASP A 169 27.45 0.22 12.73
CA ASP A 169 28.28 0.50 11.55
C ASP A 169 27.83 1.75 10.77
N GLY A 170 26.74 2.41 11.19
CA GLY A 170 26.20 3.64 10.59
C GLY A 170 25.65 3.53 9.17
N ILE A 171 25.83 2.40 8.47
CA ILE A 171 25.50 2.26 7.04
C ILE A 171 24.54 1.11 6.74
N ARG A 172 24.35 0.15 7.68
CA ARG A 172 23.55 -1.05 7.44
C ARG A 172 22.13 -0.77 6.99
N GLY A 173 21.41 0.06 7.74
CA GLY A 173 20.03 0.40 7.42
C GLY A 173 19.88 1.06 6.07
N ARG A 174 20.76 2.02 5.74
CA ARG A 174 20.80 2.67 4.42
C ARG A 174 20.99 1.64 3.30
N ASN A 175 21.99 0.77 3.43
CA ASN A 175 22.29 -0.22 2.39
C ASN A 175 21.14 -1.23 2.23
N ASN A 176 20.54 -1.68 3.34
CA ASN A 176 19.41 -2.61 3.29
C ASN A 176 18.16 -1.97 2.71
N ILE A 177 17.81 -0.74 3.10
CA ILE A 177 16.58 -0.10 2.61
C ILE A 177 16.65 0.21 1.13
N VAL A 178 17.82 0.62 0.62
CA VAL A 178 18.05 0.82 -0.81
C VAL A 178 17.81 -0.49 -1.57
N LYS A 179 18.37 -1.61 -1.10
CA LYS A 179 18.15 -2.92 -1.73
C LYS A 179 16.74 -3.45 -1.60
N PHE A 180 16.09 -3.22 -0.47
CA PHE A 180 14.67 -3.54 -0.29
C PHE A 180 13.79 -2.79 -1.30
N ILE A 181 14.02 -1.47 -1.45
CA ILE A 181 13.29 -0.63 -2.41
C ILE A 181 13.56 -1.12 -3.83
N GLU A 182 14.82 -1.37 -4.20
CA GLU A 182 15.18 -1.89 -5.53
C GLU A 182 14.39 -3.14 -5.89
N THR A 183 14.25 -4.08 -4.94
CA THR A 183 13.56 -5.34 -5.16
C THR A 183 12.03 -5.19 -5.27
N ILE A 184 11.41 -4.25 -4.54
CA ILE A 184 9.93 -4.14 -4.50
C ILE A 184 9.35 -3.25 -5.61
N LEU A 185 10.18 -2.47 -6.28
CA LEU A 185 9.74 -1.55 -7.33
C LEU A 185 9.27 -2.33 -8.57
N PRO A 186 8.06 -2.05 -9.10
CA PRO A 186 7.57 -2.67 -10.33
C PRO A 186 8.48 -2.33 -11.52
N ASP A 187 8.45 -3.11 -12.58
CA ASP A 187 9.28 -2.82 -13.76
C ASP A 187 8.69 -1.74 -14.66
N GLU A 188 7.37 -1.59 -14.64
CA GLU A 188 6.60 -0.68 -15.48
C GLU A 188 5.58 0.05 -14.61
N LEU A 189 5.41 1.37 -14.86
CA LEU A 189 4.30 2.19 -14.40
C LEU A 189 4.15 3.37 -15.39
N ALA A 190 2.92 3.81 -15.62
CA ALA A 190 2.58 5.04 -16.33
C ALA A 190 2.47 6.26 -15.39
N ILE A 191 2.63 6.04 -14.07
CA ILE A 191 2.51 7.03 -13.01
C ILE A 191 3.76 7.03 -12.12
N ASP A 192 3.92 8.09 -11.33
CA ASP A 192 4.97 8.15 -10.31
C ASP A 192 4.78 7.05 -9.24
N PHE A 193 5.87 6.41 -8.80
CA PHE A 193 5.86 5.53 -7.62
C PHE A 193 6.12 6.37 -6.36
N ASN A 194 5.38 6.14 -5.27
CA ASN A 194 5.54 6.93 -4.03
C ASN A 194 6.12 6.11 -2.88
N ILE A 195 7.22 6.59 -2.31
CA ILE A 195 7.87 5.98 -1.14
C ILE A 195 7.86 7.01 -0.01
N LEU A 196 7.33 6.61 1.14
CA LEU A 196 7.50 7.33 2.39
C LEU A 196 8.29 6.44 3.36
N LEU A 197 9.45 6.91 3.78
CA LEU A 197 10.23 6.29 4.84
C LEU A 197 10.12 7.12 6.11
N ILE A 198 9.73 6.48 7.21
CA ILE A 198 9.67 7.09 8.54
C ILE A 198 10.63 6.34 9.46
N ALA A 199 11.53 7.08 10.10
CA ALA A 199 12.50 6.55 11.04
C ALA A 199 12.77 7.58 12.15
N ASN A 200 13.41 7.18 13.24
CA ASN A 200 13.85 8.14 14.23
C ASN A 200 15.15 8.82 13.77
N GLU A 201 15.28 10.11 14.12
CA GLU A 201 16.59 10.76 14.13
C GLU A 201 17.40 10.18 15.29
N HIS A 202 18.52 9.51 14.97
CA HIS A 202 19.42 9.00 16.01
C HIS A 202 20.11 10.18 16.71
N THR A 203 20.43 10.06 18.01
CA THR A 203 20.97 11.15 18.85
C THR A 203 22.25 11.80 18.30
N ASN A 204 23.01 11.06 17.49
CA ASN A 204 24.25 11.52 16.88
C ASN A 204 24.06 12.14 15.48
N MET A 205 22.84 12.16 14.94
CA MET A 205 22.56 12.76 13.64
C MET A 205 22.33 14.27 13.80
N ASN A 206 22.98 15.03 12.93
CA ASN A 206 22.72 16.45 12.75
C ASN A 206 22.12 16.68 11.35
N GLU A 207 21.70 17.91 11.08
CA GLU A 207 21.09 18.28 9.80
C GLU A 207 21.93 17.88 8.58
N SER A 208 23.24 18.11 8.62
CA SER A 208 24.13 17.76 7.53
C SER A 208 24.18 16.25 7.30
N LEU A 209 24.21 15.44 8.37
CA LEU A 209 24.18 13.98 8.27
C LEU A 209 22.85 13.49 7.72
N CYS A 210 21.73 14.07 8.15
CA CYS A 210 20.40 13.74 7.64
C CYS A 210 20.27 14.08 6.14
N ASN A 211 20.79 15.24 5.72
CA ASN A 211 20.80 15.65 4.31
C ASN A 211 21.71 14.76 3.45
N ASN A 212 22.88 14.37 3.97
CA ASN A 212 23.77 13.42 3.29
C ASN A 212 23.13 12.03 3.17
N LEU A 213 22.49 11.54 4.23
CA LEU A 213 21.75 10.28 4.21
C LEU A 213 20.66 10.28 3.13
N LEU A 214 19.83 11.34 3.09
CA LEU A 214 18.83 11.48 2.05
C LEU A 214 19.47 11.47 0.66
N LYS A 215 20.52 12.27 0.47
CA LYS A 215 21.22 12.36 -0.81
C LYS A 215 21.73 11.00 -1.27
N ASP A 216 22.38 10.26 -0.39
CA ASP A 216 22.90 8.92 -0.69
C ASP A 216 21.79 7.95 -1.11
N ILE A 217 20.65 7.97 -0.41
CA ILE A 217 19.49 7.11 -0.73
C ILE A 217 18.92 7.50 -2.10
N VAL A 218 18.66 8.80 -2.33
CA VAL A 218 18.09 9.30 -3.59
C VAL A 218 19.03 9.03 -4.77
N ASP A 219 20.34 9.25 -4.60
CA ASP A 219 21.34 8.99 -5.63
C ASP A 219 21.47 7.48 -5.94
N ALA A 220 21.22 6.60 -4.96
CA ALA A 220 21.11 5.17 -5.21
C ALA A 220 19.83 4.81 -5.95
N ILE A 221 18.68 5.35 -5.54
CA ILE A 221 17.36 5.10 -6.18
C ILE A 221 17.39 5.52 -7.66
N ARG A 222 18.01 6.65 -7.99
CA ARG A 222 18.16 7.13 -9.37
C ARG A 222 18.88 6.17 -10.30
N LYS A 223 19.64 5.19 -9.76
CA LYS A 223 20.40 4.20 -10.54
C LYS A 223 19.59 2.94 -10.89
N PHE A 224 18.39 2.76 -10.35
CA PHE A 224 17.58 1.54 -10.56
C PHE A 224 17.01 1.38 -11.99
N ASN A 225 17.26 2.33 -12.90
CA ASN A 225 16.84 2.28 -14.31
C ASN A 225 15.34 1.95 -14.49
N LYS A 226 14.46 2.64 -13.73
CA LYS A 226 13.01 2.51 -13.86
C LYS A 226 12.46 3.54 -14.85
N PRO A 227 11.44 3.20 -15.67
CA PRO A 227 10.89 4.09 -16.71
C PRO A 227 9.96 5.17 -16.16
N TYR A 228 9.72 5.19 -14.86
CA TYR A 228 8.84 6.12 -14.17
C TYR A 228 9.60 6.85 -13.06
N LYS A 229 9.04 7.97 -12.60
CA LYS A 229 9.62 8.76 -11.51
C LYS A 229 9.35 8.10 -10.17
N ILE A 230 10.35 8.07 -9.31
CA ILE A 230 10.23 7.62 -7.91
C ILE A 230 10.23 8.88 -7.03
N ILE A 231 9.12 9.10 -6.33
CA ILE A 231 8.94 10.16 -5.34
C ILE A 231 9.35 9.59 -3.99
N PHE A 232 10.43 10.14 -3.40
CA PHE A 232 10.96 9.66 -2.13
C PHE A 232 10.85 10.75 -1.05
N GLU A 233 10.13 10.42 0.02
CA GLU A 233 9.94 11.30 1.18
C GLU A 233 10.51 10.62 2.43
N LEU A 234 11.29 11.38 3.22
CA LEU A 234 11.87 10.92 4.47
C LEU A 234 11.33 11.76 5.63
N VAL A 235 10.70 11.10 6.59
CA VAL A 235 10.28 11.72 7.86
C VAL A 235 11.18 11.17 8.97
N LEU A 236 11.96 12.05 9.57
CA LEU A 236 12.75 11.75 10.76
C LEU A 236 11.99 12.28 11.97
N ALA A 237 11.30 11.40 12.68
CA ALA A 237 10.58 11.74 13.88
C ALA A 237 10.38 10.52 14.77
N GLU A 238 10.20 10.75 16.07
CA GLU A 238 9.71 9.70 16.96
C GLU A 238 8.39 9.18 16.38
N SER A 239 8.45 7.94 15.89
CA SER A 239 7.34 7.34 15.17
C SER A 239 6.82 6.11 15.89
N ILE A 240 5.94 5.39 15.23
CA ILE A 240 5.31 4.17 15.71
C ILE A 240 6.40 3.10 15.84
N HIS A 241 6.42 2.36 16.95
CA HIS A 241 7.40 1.28 17.18
C HIS A 241 7.34 0.15 16.14
N ASN A 242 6.25 0.06 15.38
CA ASN A 242 6.03 -0.98 14.40
C ASN A 242 7.08 -0.92 13.28
N ARG A 243 7.72 -2.06 13.01
CA ARG A 243 8.70 -2.27 11.93
C ARG A 243 7.99 -2.92 10.75
N ILE A 244 7.43 -2.09 9.88
CA ILE A 244 6.50 -2.55 8.84
C ILE A 244 6.59 -1.68 7.59
N ALA A 245 6.46 -2.32 6.43
CA ALA A 245 6.16 -1.67 5.18
C ALA A 245 4.71 -1.97 4.79
N VAL A 246 3.94 -0.95 4.45
CA VAL A 246 2.56 -1.03 3.99
C VAL A 246 2.50 -0.58 2.54
N SER A 247 1.95 -1.44 1.68
CA SER A 247 1.71 -1.15 0.26
C SER A 247 0.21 -1.00 -0.04
N ASN A 248 -0.14 -0.97 -1.33
CA ASN A 248 -1.51 -1.01 -1.83
C ASN A 248 -2.32 -2.20 -1.25
N TYR A 249 -1.77 -3.42 -1.31
CA TYR A 249 -2.52 -4.66 -1.02
C TYR A 249 -1.77 -5.69 -0.18
N PHE A 250 -0.59 -5.36 0.33
CA PHE A 250 0.15 -6.23 1.23
C PHE A 250 1.00 -5.45 2.23
N THR A 251 1.41 -6.12 3.29
CA THR A 251 2.38 -5.59 4.26
C THR A 251 3.60 -6.49 4.33
N ILE A 252 4.73 -5.90 4.72
CA ILE A 252 5.97 -6.62 5.02
C ILE A 252 6.36 -6.26 6.44
N THR A 253 6.38 -7.24 7.34
CA THR A 253 6.83 -7.05 8.72
C THR A 253 8.15 -7.74 8.95
N THR A 254 9.00 -7.12 9.75
CA THR A 254 10.29 -7.65 10.17
C THR A 254 10.39 -7.56 11.69
N GLU A 255 10.74 -8.66 12.35
CA GLU A 255 10.82 -8.67 13.82
C GLU A 255 11.86 -7.65 14.34
N LYS A 256 12.98 -7.53 13.63
CA LYS A 256 14.12 -6.69 14.03
C LYS A 256 14.40 -5.49 13.12
N GLY A 257 13.45 -5.13 12.27
CA GLY A 257 13.58 -3.99 11.38
C GLY A 257 14.17 -4.36 10.03
N PHE A 258 14.30 -3.36 9.16
CA PHE A 258 14.72 -3.53 7.78
C PHE A 258 16.23 -3.62 7.62
N ALA A 259 17.03 -3.51 8.69
CA ALA A 259 18.48 -3.73 8.67
C ALA A 259 18.87 -5.23 8.75
N VAL A 260 18.24 -6.07 7.93
CA VAL A 260 18.27 -7.54 8.00
C VAL A 260 19.65 -8.14 7.68
N PHE A 261 20.34 -7.59 6.69
CA PHE A 261 21.61 -8.12 6.16
C PHE A 261 22.81 -7.31 6.62
N LYS A 262 23.99 -7.91 6.56
CA LYS A 262 25.26 -7.28 6.94
C LYS A 262 25.68 -6.23 5.90
N SER A 263 26.26 -5.13 6.37
CA SER A 263 26.70 -4.02 5.51
C SER A 263 27.74 -4.41 4.45
N GLY A 264 28.64 -5.36 4.77
CA GLY A 264 29.65 -5.86 3.84
C GLY A 264 29.19 -7.01 2.94
N ASP A 265 28.01 -7.59 3.21
CA ASP A 265 27.44 -8.69 2.44
C ASP A 265 25.92 -8.71 2.62
N LEU A 266 25.22 -8.06 1.68
CA LEU A 266 23.75 -7.92 1.71
C LEU A 266 23.01 -9.22 1.35
N SER A 267 23.72 -10.34 1.15
CA SER A 267 23.14 -11.69 1.08
C SER A 267 23.16 -12.40 2.44
N LYS A 268 23.97 -11.92 3.39
CA LYS A 268 24.21 -12.59 4.67
C LYS A 268 23.44 -11.93 5.81
N VAL A 269 22.60 -12.72 6.47
CA VAL A 269 21.75 -12.27 7.59
C VAL A 269 22.62 -11.78 8.75
N HIS A 270 22.32 -10.59 9.26
CA HIS A 270 23.04 -9.97 10.37
C HIS A 270 22.77 -10.69 11.69
N GLU A 271 21.50 -10.93 12.01
CA GLU A 271 21.04 -11.52 13.27
C GLU A 271 19.78 -12.37 13.07
N ASN A 272 19.44 -13.19 14.07
CA ASN A 272 18.19 -13.96 14.03
C ASN A 272 17.00 -12.99 13.92
N THR A 273 16.12 -13.23 12.94
CA THR A 273 14.93 -12.41 12.71
C THR A 273 13.86 -13.22 11.97
N GLN A 274 12.65 -12.67 11.91
CA GLN A 274 11.55 -13.22 11.15
C GLN A 274 11.01 -12.16 10.20
N ILE A 275 10.57 -12.61 9.03
CA ILE A 275 9.99 -11.77 8.00
C ILE A 275 8.67 -12.39 7.56
N ARG A 276 7.68 -11.53 7.37
CA ARG A 276 6.36 -11.92 6.90
C ARG A 276 5.85 -10.94 5.85
N VAL A 277 5.41 -11.48 4.72
CA VAL A 277 4.71 -10.74 3.65
C VAL A 277 3.27 -11.23 3.64
N GLU A 278 2.29 -10.36 3.90
CA GLU A 278 0.88 -10.73 3.99
C GLU A 278 0.02 -9.82 3.10
N SER A 279 -0.81 -10.42 2.26
CA SER A 279 -1.88 -9.69 1.57
C SER A 279 -2.94 -9.19 2.55
N VAL A 280 -3.59 -8.08 2.20
CA VAL A 280 -4.52 -7.35 3.06
C VAL A 280 -5.74 -8.18 3.54
N PHE A 281 -6.09 -9.26 2.83
CA PHE A 281 -7.16 -10.20 3.22
C PHE A 281 -6.69 -11.65 3.31
N HIS A 282 -5.40 -11.89 3.59
CA HIS A 282 -4.96 -13.25 3.96
C HIS A 282 -5.74 -13.79 5.17
N ARG A 283 -6.06 -12.91 6.12
CA ARG A 283 -6.98 -13.17 7.23
C ARG A 283 -8.29 -12.43 6.97
N ILE A 284 -9.37 -13.16 6.76
CA ILE A 284 -10.69 -12.64 6.37
C ILE A 284 -11.84 -13.31 7.13
N ASN A 285 -11.61 -14.49 7.72
CA ASN A 285 -12.63 -15.18 8.49
C ASN A 285 -12.82 -14.50 9.86
N LYS A 286 -14.06 -14.50 10.38
CA LYS A 286 -14.41 -13.85 11.66
C LYS A 286 -13.58 -14.34 12.85
N ASN A 287 -13.08 -15.57 12.80
CA ASN A 287 -12.25 -16.17 13.85
C ASN A 287 -10.74 -15.89 13.68
N GLU A 288 -10.30 -15.15 12.66
CA GLU A 288 -8.88 -14.82 12.40
C GLU A 288 -8.46 -13.46 12.98
N GLY A 289 -9.39 -12.76 13.65
CA GLY A 289 -9.19 -11.42 14.19
C GLY A 289 -9.26 -10.32 13.14
N ASP A 290 -8.62 -9.19 13.40
CA ASP A 290 -8.60 -8.06 12.46
C ASP A 290 -7.84 -8.41 11.18
N THR A 291 -8.40 -7.98 10.05
CA THR A 291 -7.76 -8.13 8.75
C THR A 291 -6.47 -7.33 8.67
N VAL A 292 -5.56 -7.74 7.79
CA VAL A 292 -4.33 -6.98 7.53
C VAL A 292 -4.66 -5.59 6.96
N TYR A 293 -5.74 -5.49 6.16
CA TYR A 293 -6.28 -4.22 5.69
C TYR A 293 -6.63 -3.25 6.83
N ALA A 294 -7.42 -3.71 7.81
CA ALA A 294 -7.89 -2.86 8.91
C ALA A 294 -6.71 -2.37 9.76
N ASN A 295 -5.76 -3.26 10.07
CA ASN A 295 -4.55 -2.91 10.80
C ASN A 295 -3.68 -1.89 10.03
N ALA A 296 -3.50 -2.10 8.72
CA ALA A 296 -2.78 -1.16 7.86
C ALA A 296 -3.50 0.21 7.78
N GLU A 297 -4.83 0.22 7.73
CA GLU A 297 -5.62 1.46 7.72
C GLU A 297 -5.43 2.27 9.01
N LEU A 298 -5.47 1.61 10.18
CA LEU A 298 -5.20 2.26 11.46
C LEU A 298 -3.79 2.84 11.53
N LEU A 299 -2.79 2.05 11.12
CA LEU A 299 -1.39 2.48 11.10
C LEU A 299 -1.18 3.69 10.19
N LEU A 300 -1.72 3.66 8.96
CA LEU A 300 -1.59 4.77 8.03
C LEU A 300 -2.27 6.04 8.55
N LYS A 301 -3.41 5.95 9.26
CA LYS A 301 -4.07 7.09 9.93
C LYS A 301 -3.20 7.67 11.05
N GLU A 302 -2.53 6.81 11.83
CA GLU A 302 -1.59 7.24 12.86
C GLU A 302 -0.37 7.94 12.24
N ILE A 303 0.24 7.35 11.20
CA ILE A 303 1.35 7.96 10.44
C ILE A 303 0.95 9.30 9.85
N LYS A 304 -0.25 9.41 9.26
CA LYS A 304 -0.77 10.68 8.74
C LYS A 304 -0.84 11.75 9.82
N THR A 305 -1.26 11.36 11.02
CA THR A 305 -1.34 12.26 12.18
C THR A 305 0.05 12.70 12.62
N ILE A 306 1.01 11.77 12.72
CA ILE A 306 2.42 12.08 13.03
C ILE A 306 3.00 13.07 11.99
N CYS A 307 2.86 12.77 10.70
CA CYS A 307 3.38 13.62 9.63
C CYS A 307 2.78 15.04 9.67
N LYS A 308 1.47 15.16 9.96
CA LYS A 308 0.81 16.46 10.14
C LYS A 308 1.37 17.21 11.34
N SER A 309 1.52 16.54 12.48
CA SER A 309 2.10 17.14 13.70
C SER A 309 3.53 17.61 13.48
N VAL A 310 4.36 16.80 12.79
CA VAL A 310 5.74 17.14 12.44
C VAL A 310 5.80 18.33 11.47
N SER A 311 4.99 18.33 10.41
CA SER A 311 4.88 19.47 9.48
C SER A 311 4.52 20.77 10.22
N GLN A 312 3.50 20.72 11.08
CA GLN A 312 3.10 21.88 11.90
C GLN A 312 4.19 22.34 12.87
N TYR A 313 4.94 21.40 13.45
CA TYR A 313 6.05 21.71 14.34
C TYR A 313 7.16 22.45 13.61
N ILE A 314 7.61 21.91 12.46
CA ILE A 314 8.68 22.50 11.63
C ILE A 314 8.29 23.91 11.19
N LEU A 315 7.05 24.11 10.74
CA LEU A 315 6.56 25.43 10.30
C LEU A 315 6.54 26.47 11.44
N LYS A 316 6.24 26.05 12.67
CA LYS A 316 6.26 26.93 13.85
C LYS A 316 7.66 27.15 14.40
N ARG A 317 8.61 26.26 14.11
CA ARG A 317 9.96 26.24 14.68
C ARG A 317 11.01 25.87 13.61
N PRO A 318 11.23 26.72 12.59
CA PRO A 318 12.06 26.37 11.44
C PRO A 318 13.54 26.10 11.77
N ASN A 319 14.02 26.56 12.94
CA ASN A 319 15.40 26.39 13.39
C ASN A 319 15.55 25.33 14.51
N ASP A 320 14.47 24.63 14.88
CA ASP A 320 14.54 23.58 15.89
C ASP A 320 15.18 22.33 15.27
N LYS A 321 16.09 21.72 16.01
CA LYS A 321 16.81 20.53 15.57
C LYS A 321 15.96 19.27 15.60
N ASN A 322 14.80 19.31 16.27
CA ASN A 322 13.93 18.17 16.44
C ASN A 322 12.98 18.04 15.24
N TYR A 323 12.94 16.83 14.68
CA TYR A 323 12.07 16.41 13.59
C TYR A 323 12.43 16.99 12.22
N ARG A 324 12.34 16.16 11.18
CA ARG A 324 12.64 16.58 9.80
C ARG A 324 11.69 15.92 8.81
N ILE A 325 11.32 16.68 7.78
CA ILE A 325 10.66 16.16 6.58
C ILE A 325 11.51 16.61 5.39
N LEU A 326 12.09 15.62 4.71
CA LEU A 326 13.08 15.79 3.65
C LEU A 326 12.65 15.00 2.38
N GLY A 327 13.31 15.27 1.26
CA GLY A 327 13.03 14.63 -0.03
C GLY A 327 11.95 15.38 -0.83
N ASP A 328 11.18 14.65 -1.63
CA ASP A 328 10.20 15.20 -2.58
C ASP A 328 8.89 15.71 -1.93
N CYS A 329 8.92 16.06 -0.64
CA CYS A 329 7.78 16.63 0.08
C CYS A 329 7.32 17.99 -0.50
N LYS A 330 6.11 18.42 -0.14
CA LYS A 330 5.62 19.75 -0.55
C LYS A 330 6.33 20.87 0.22
N ALA A 331 6.23 22.11 -0.28
CA ALA A 331 6.85 23.28 0.36
C ALA A 331 6.34 23.52 1.79
N ASP A 332 5.07 23.22 2.05
CA ASP A 332 4.42 23.24 3.37
C ASP A 332 4.76 22.02 4.25
N LYS A 333 5.69 21.18 3.80
CA LYS A 333 6.09 19.90 4.42
C LYS A 333 4.96 18.86 4.51
N SER A 334 3.85 19.05 3.78
CA SER A 334 2.85 17.99 3.65
C SER A 334 3.37 16.84 2.77
N ILE A 335 2.93 15.63 3.11
CA ILE A 335 3.35 14.38 2.48
C ILE A 335 2.57 14.13 1.20
N ARG A 336 3.27 13.75 0.12
CA ARG A 336 2.69 13.43 -1.19
C ARG A 336 2.21 11.99 -1.29
N ASN A 337 2.81 11.07 -0.53
CA ASN A 337 2.53 9.64 -0.60
C ASN A 337 1.04 9.30 -0.66
N ARG A 338 0.63 8.58 -1.71
CA ARG A 338 -0.78 8.27 -1.99
C ARG A 338 -1.45 7.46 -0.89
N LEU A 339 -0.76 6.54 -0.21
CA LEU A 339 -1.36 5.75 0.88
C LEU A 339 -1.72 6.62 2.09
N ILE A 340 -0.92 7.65 2.37
CA ILE A 340 -1.21 8.63 3.42
C ILE A 340 -2.37 9.53 3.00
N ASN A 341 -2.45 9.89 1.72
CA ASN A 341 -3.54 10.75 1.24
C ASN A 341 -4.87 10.01 1.12
N ASP A 342 -4.86 8.70 0.81
CA ASP A 342 -6.02 7.81 0.71
C ASP A 342 -6.76 7.59 2.04
N VAL A 343 -6.05 7.50 3.17
CA VAL A 343 -6.73 7.30 4.47
C VAL A 343 -7.49 8.56 4.91
N TRP A 344 -8.80 8.42 5.12
CA TRP A 344 -9.63 9.49 5.62
C TRP A 344 -9.40 9.73 7.13
N ASN A 345 -9.22 10.98 7.55
CA ASN A 345 -9.11 11.32 8.98
C ASN A 345 -10.47 11.83 9.48
N GLU A 346 -11.22 10.97 10.17
CA GLU A 346 -12.51 11.34 10.77
C GLU A 346 -12.40 12.47 11.80
N LYS A 347 -11.24 12.65 12.44
CA LYS A 347 -11.08 13.61 13.56
C LYS A 347 -10.93 15.08 13.15
N ASN A 348 -10.86 15.42 11.87
CA ASN A 348 -10.65 16.80 11.42
C ASN A 348 -11.51 17.15 10.20
N ASN A 349 -12.85 17.16 10.33
CA ASN A 349 -13.72 18.21 9.78
C ASN A 349 -15.21 17.82 9.78
N ASN A 350 -16.04 18.68 10.36
CA ASN A 350 -17.46 18.89 10.01
C ASN A 350 -17.60 19.54 8.61
N ALA A 351 -16.86 19.09 7.61
CA ALA A 351 -16.96 19.62 6.25
C ALA A 351 -17.47 18.51 5.33
N GLN A 352 -18.65 18.77 4.76
CA GLN A 352 -19.41 17.90 3.86
C GLN A 352 -18.55 17.35 2.71
N PRO A 353 -18.87 16.16 2.19
CA PRO A 353 -18.26 15.67 0.96
C PRO A 353 -18.57 16.64 -0.20
N LEU A 354 -17.53 16.97 -0.96
CA LEU A 354 -17.60 17.70 -2.21
C LEU A 354 -18.46 16.90 -3.20
N HIS A 355 -19.72 17.29 -3.31
CA HIS A 355 -20.49 17.12 -4.53
C HIS A 355 -20.38 18.43 -5.32
N SER A 356 -19.75 18.35 -6.49
CA SER A 356 -19.91 19.31 -7.58
C SER A 356 -19.77 18.56 -8.89
#